data_AF-A0A6G4W910-F1
#
_entry.id   AF-A0A6G4W910-F1
#
_cell.length_a   1.000
_cell.length_b   1.000
_cell.length_c   1.000
_cell.angle_alpha   90.00
_cell.angle_beta   90.00
_cell.angle_gamma   90.00
#
_symmetry.space_group_name_H-M   'P 1'
#
loop_
_entity.id
_entity.type
_entity.pdbx_description
1 polymer ?
#
loop_
_entity_poly.entity_id
_entity_poly.type
_entity_poly.pdbx_seq_one_letter_code
_entity_poly.pdbx_strand_id
1 'polypeptide(L)'
;MRRLVVFLGLLGFGMFAPTASFGSSPAACLTKNDDGGLPESGGEILSEKSEFYNSTETYPVRSFSDMAPTGNNAEFCLRYEVENVGSHDIQNVYWQLAGIRMDKFPPGSVYRQSRTRTVLSIKKPEPRSTELNAFTNEKITPKVWMTDATVAQAEPPTYAQLTAMPLDRLEPNLAAFLQQQGLASGPAFAVNVSASNSNVYPIREEISGAGFNLTVSSVARREGDNVRFETAVALSGDAAPSASIFIPALEALADTKAANSVDNYASFVSNFREKSKDPIRDFSSRDFTQEMPLGGLYDGSIFLVDHPIMVRSNEVTYCYRVKSYSPFAVDFDLNSCPM
;
A
#
# COMPACT_ATOMS: atom_id res chain seq x y z
N MET A 1 13.14 75.95 39.12
CA MET A 1 14.26 75.51 38.26
C MET A 1 14.23 73.98 38.16
N ARG A 2 14.32 73.44 36.93
CA ARG A 2 14.63 72.05 36.48
C ARG A 2 13.82 70.88 37.10
N ARG A 3 12.79 70.36 36.42
CA ARG A 3 12.76 69.25 35.43
C ARG A 3 13.23 67.89 35.98
N LEU A 4 12.29 66.93 36.03
CA LEU A 4 12.54 65.55 35.64
C LEU A 4 11.31 65.01 34.89
N VAL A 5 11.58 64.37 33.74
CA VAL A 5 10.64 63.74 32.81
C VAL A 5 10.77 62.23 33.01
N VAL A 6 9.67 61.48 33.11
CA VAL A 6 9.61 60.08 32.66
C VAL A 6 8.22 59.80 32.06
N PHE A 7 8.28 59.29 30.83
CA PHE A 7 7.19 58.78 29.99
C PHE A 7 6.55 57.52 30.58
N LEU A 8 5.23 57.40 30.51
CA LEU A 8 4.54 56.11 30.46
C LEU A 8 3.32 56.22 29.56
N GLY A 9 3.37 55.48 28.45
CA GLY A 9 2.23 55.22 27.58
C GLY A 9 2.47 53.90 26.87
N LEU A 10 1.57 52.94 27.06
CA LEU A 10 0.77 52.34 25.99
C LEU A 10 -0.06 51.16 26.52
N LEU A 11 -1.36 51.29 26.30
CA LEU A 11 -2.39 50.26 26.42
C LEU A 11 -2.14 49.18 25.36
N GLY A 12 -1.92 47.94 25.80
CA GLY A 12 -1.93 46.76 24.94
C GLY A 12 -3.20 45.95 25.17
N PHE A 13 -4.14 46.04 24.24
CA PHE A 13 -5.27 45.10 24.12
C PHE A 13 -4.73 43.69 23.87
N GLY A 14 -4.83 42.80 24.85
CA GLY A 14 -4.57 41.38 24.69
C GLY A 14 -5.72 40.72 23.93
N MET A 15 -5.56 40.54 22.62
CA MET A 15 -6.36 39.59 21.87
C MET A 15 -5.90 38.18 22.25
N PHE A 16 -6.77 37.42 22.93
CA PHE A 16 -6.66 35.98 22.98
C PHE A 16 -6.98 35.43 21.58
N ALA A 17 -5.94 35.12 20.81
CA ALA A 17 -6.11 34.25 19.65
C ALA A 17 -6.34 32.82 20.17
N PRO A 18 -7.45 32.16 19.82
CA PRO A 18 -7.57 30.74 20.07
C PRO A 18 -6.53 30.04 19.17
N THR A 19 -5.53 29.45 19.79
CA THR A 19 -4.67 28.47 19.12
C THR A 19 -5.57 27.31 18.72
N ALA A 20 -6.01 27.30 17.47
CA ALA A 20 -6.51 26.08 16.85
C ALA A 20 -5.36 25.07 16.92
N SER A 21 -5.49 24.08 17.81
CA SER A 21 -4.66 22.90 17.76
C SER A 21 -5.00 22.20 16.43
N PHE A 22 -4.16 22.35 15.43
CA PHE A 22 -4.11 21.38 14.35
C PHE A 22 -3.81 20.04 15.02
N GLY A 23 -4.82 19.21 15.21
CA GLY A 23 -4.61 17.86 15.70
C GLY A 23 -3.65 17.19 14.74
N SER A 24 -2.43 16.90 15.20
CA SER A 24 -1.46 16.13 14.42
C SER A 24 -2.12 14.81 14.03
N SER A 25 -2.10 14.47 12.74
CA SER A 25 -2.55 13.15 12.29
C SER A 25 -1.84 12.06 13.10
N PRO A 26 -2.53 10.96 13.48
CA PRO A 26 -1.91 9.89 14.25
C PRO A 26 -0.68 9.34 13.53
N ALA A 27 0.37 8.95 14.29
CA ALA A 27 1.62 8.43 13.72
C ALA A 27 1.40 7.20 12.81
N ALA A 28 0.46 6.32 13.16
CA ALA A 28 0.05 5.21 12.30
C ALA A 28 -0.48 5.61 10.91
N CYS A 29 -0.95 6.85 10.74
CA CYS A 29 -1.43 7.39 9.47
C CYS A 29 -0.37 8.19 8.68
N LEU A 30 0.84 8.30 9.23
CA LEU A 30 1.97 8.98 8.61
C LEU A 30 2.97 7.95 8.07
N THR A 31 3.94 8.40 7.27
CA THR A 31 5.10 7.61 6.86
C THR A 31 6.37 8.08 7.58
N LYS A 32 7.47 7.31 7.48
CA LYS A 32 8.74 7.71 8.13
C LYS A 32 9.27 9.05 7.65
N ASN A 33 8.93 9.47 6.44
CA ASN A 33 9.41 10.73 5.89
C ASN A 33 8.64 11.93 6.46
N ASP A 34 7.46 11.70 7.05
CA ASP A 34 6.66 12.75 7.68
C ASP A 34 7.06 12.99 9.15
N ASP A 35 7.45 11.94 9.87
CA ASP A 35 7.69 12.00 11.33
C ASP A 35 9.03 11.42 11.81
N GLY A 36 9.88 10.94 10.90
CA GLY A 36 11.19 10.36 11.21
C GLY A 36 11.16 8.86 11.53
N GLY A 37 10.00 8.19 11.46
CA GLY A 37 9.85 6.77 11.76
C GLY A 37 9.25 6.53 13.15
N LEU A 38 8.66 5.35 13.33
CA LEU A 38 8.09 4.96 14.62
C LEU A 38 9.21 4.84 15.68
N PRO A 39 9.01 5.37 16.90
CA PRO A 39 9.94 5.17 18.01
C PRO A 39 9.91 3.71 18.50
N GLU A 40 10.96 3.31 19.22
CA GLU A 40 11.06 1.94 19.78
C GLU A 40 10.06 1.66 20.91
N SER A 41 9.48 2.69 21.50
CA SER A 41 8.54 2.58 22.62
C SER A 41 7.60 3.78 22.64
N GLY A 42 6.37 3.55 23.10
CA GLY A 42 5.36 4.60 23.31
C GLY A 42 4.01 4.23 22.70
N GLY A 43 2.91 4.68 23.33
CA GLY A 43 1.56 4.41 22.84
C GLY A 43 1.25 2.93 22.68
N GLU A 44 0.63 2.56 21.56
CA GLU A 44 0.32 1.18 21.16
C GLU A 44 1.35 0.60 20.19
N ILE A 45 2.51 1.25 20.02
CA ILE A 45 3.54 0.82 19.06
C ILE A 45 4.13 -0.53 19.48
N LEU A 46 4.14 -1.47 18.54
CA LEU A 46 4.85 -2.73 18.65
C LEU A 46 6.20 -2.57 17.98
N SER A 47 7.28 -2.71 18.74
CA SER A 47 8.65 -2.70 18.23
C SER A 47 9.37 -3.94 18.72
N GLU A 48 9.91 -4.72 17.79
CA GLU A 48 10.60 -5.97 18.09
C GLU A 48 11.95 -5.99 17.38
N LYS A 49 13.01 -6.28 18.15
CA LYS A 49 14.34 -6.55 17.61
C LYS A 49 14.49 -8.06 17.44
N SER A 50 14.93 -8.48 16.27
CA SER A 50 15.19 -9.87 15.93
C SER A 50 16.49 -9.97 15.13
N GLU A 51 16.89 -11.18 14.79
CA GLU A 51 18.14 -11.44 14.09
C GLU A 51 17.91 -12.49 13.00
N PHE A 52 18.45 -12.24 11.81
CA PHE A 52 18.68 -13.28 10.83
C PHE A 52 20.08 -13.84 10.98
N TYR A 53 20.26 -15.13 10.70
CA TYR A 53 21.57 -15.78 10.77
C TYR A 53 21.96 -16.31 9.39
N ASN A 54 23.06 -15.83 8.82
CA ASN A 54 23.56 -16.37 7.56
C ASN A 54 25.03 -16.75 7.72
N SER A 55 25.31 -18.05 7.54
CA SER A 55 26.63 -18.63 7.77
C SER A 55 27.12 -18.37 9.20
N THR A 56 28.13 -17.52 9.40
CA THR A 56 28.68 -17.17 10.72
C THR A 56 28.30 -15.76 11.17
N GLU A 57 27.46 -15.06 10.39
CA GLU A 57 27.12 -13.66 10.63
C GLU A 57 25.69 -13.51 11.16
N THR A 58 25.53 -12.56 12.07
CA THR A 58 24.24 -12.16 12.65
C THR A 58 23.84 -10.82 12.07
N TYR A 59 22.61 -10.74 11.56
CA TYR A 59 22.05 -9.55 10.93
C TYR A 59 20.87 -9.06 11.76
N PRO A 60 21.08 -8.12 12.69
CA PRO A 60 20.01 -7.62 13.52
C PRO A 60 19.08 -6.71 12.71
N VAL A 61 17.78 -6.95 12.88
CA VAL A 61 16.70 -6.21 12.23
C VAL A 61 15.71 -5.77 13.29
N ARG A 62 15.03 -4.66 13.05
CA ARG A 62 13.95 -4.19 13.91
C ARG A 62 12.70 -3.96 13.09
N SER A 63 11.60 -4.52 13.53
CA SER A 63 10.28 -4.27 12.96
C SER A 63 9.47 -3.36 13.88
N PHE A 64 8.66 -2.49 13.27
CA PHE A 64 7.75 -1.60 13.97
C PHE A 64 6.35 -1.76 13.39
N SER A 65 5.33 -1.60 14.24
CA SER A 65 3.96 -1.53 13.81
C SER A 65 3.14 -0.64 14.74
N ASP A 66 2.28 0.17 14.15
CA ASP A 66 1.34 1.01 14.87
C ASP A 66 -0.04 0.95 14.21
N MET A 67 -1.07 1.31 14.98
CA MET A 67 -2.43 1.44 14.48
C MET A 67 -3.16 2.60 15.13
N ALA A 68 -4.01 3.26 14.36
CA ALA A 68 -4.86 4.32 14.88
C ALA A 68 -6.18 4.38 14.13
N PRO A 69 -7.31 4.69 14.80
CA PRO A 69 -8.52 5.07 14.10
C PRO A 69 -8.28 6.38 13.33
N THR A 70 -8.85 6.51 12.13
CA THR A 70 -8.70 7.74 11.33
C THR A 70 -9.63 8.86 11.78
N GLY A 71 -10.60 8.55 12.64
CA GLY A 71 -11.72 9.43 12.98
C GLY A 71 -12.93 9.25 12.05
N ASN A 72 -12.78 8.51 10.94
CA ASN A 72 -13.91 8.04 10.13
C ASN A 72 -14.46 6.71 10.69
N ASN A 73 -15.75 6.47 10.50
CA ASN A 73 -16.41 5.27 11.02
C ASN A 73 -15.75 3.99 10.51
N ALA A 74 -15.32 3.13 11.44
CA ALA A 74 -14.75 1.81 11.19
C ALA A 74 -13.52 1.81 10.27
N GLU A 75 -12.72 2.88 10.30
CA GLU A 75 -11.50 3.02 9.48
C GLU A 75 -10.26 3.14 10.36
N PHE A 76 -9.23 2.35 10.06
CA PHE A 76 -7.96 2.32 10.77
C PHE A 76 -6.81 2.55 9.80
N CYS A 77 -5.81 3.31 10.24
CA CYS A 77 -4.48 3.28 9.63
C CYS A 77 -3.68 2.15 10.28
N LEU A 78 -2.99 1.37 9.45
CA LEU A 78 -1.98 0.41 9.86
C LEU A 78 -0.64 0.83 9.26
N ARG A 79 0.37 0.98 10.11
CA ARG A 79 1.74 1.28 9.71
C ARG A 79 2.66 0.12 10.03
N TYR A 80 3.51 -0.22 9.08
CA TYR A 80 4.54 -1.25 9.22
C TYR A 80 5.88 -0.66 8.82
N GLU A 81 6.89 -0.85 9.66
CA GLU A 81 8.26 -0.46 9.33
C GLU A 81 9.25 -1.58 9.58
N VAL A 82 10.33 -1.60 8.82
CA VAL A 82 11.47 -2.49 9.05
C VAL A 82 12.76 -1.71 8.86
N GLU A 83 13.72 -1.92 9.77
CA GLU A 83 15.05 -1.31 9.76
C GLU A 83 16.13 -2.37 9.93
N ASN A 84 17.15 -2.32 9.08
CA ASN A 84 18.40 -3.02 9.31
C ASN A 84 19.24 -2.20 10.30
N VAL A 85 19.29 -2.67 11.55
CA VAL A 85 20.02 -2.01 12.65
C VAL A 85 21.45 -2.56 12.81
N GLY A 86 21.88 -3.39 11.86
CA GLY A 86 23.22 -3.97 11.80
C GLY A 86 24.24 -3.10 11.07
N SER A 87 25.35 -3.71 10.69
CA SER A 87 26.44 -3.07 9.93
C SER A 87 26.61 -3.61 8.51
N HIS A 88 25.84 -4.62 8.12
CA HIS A 88 25.97 -5.31 6.84
C HIS A 88 24.63 -5.33 6.10
N ASP A 89 24.69 -5.36 4.77
CA ASP A 89 23.52 -5.43 3.91
C ASP A 89 22.81 -6.79 4.06
N ILE A 90 21.49 -6.77 4.26
CA ILE A 90 20.69 -8.00 4.27
C ILE A 90 20.16 -8.26 2.85
N GLN A 91 20.39 -9.45 2.32
CA GLN A 91 19.99 -9.79 0.95
C GLN A 91 18.58 -10.40 0.91
N ASN A 92 17.84 -10.17 -0.18
CA ASN A 92 16.54 -10.79 -0.48
C ASN A 92 15.51 -10.67 0.66
N VAL A 93 15.38 -9.46 1.23
CA VAL A 93 14.42 -9.21 2.31
C VAL A 93 13.00 -9.22 1.75
N TYR A 94 12.10 -9.91 2.45
CA TYR A 94 10.73 -10.11 2.02
C TYR A 94 9.75 -10.12 3.19
N TRP A 95 8.77 -9.23 3.14
CA TRP A 95 7.67 -9.14 4.08
C TRP A 95 6.32 -9.20 3.36
N GLN A 96 5.67 -10.37 3.37
CA GLN A 96 4.42 -10.57 2.65
C GLN A 96 3.32 -9.62 3.13
N LEU A 97 3.13 -9.51 4.45
CA LEU A 97 2.05 -8.72 5.05
C LEU A 97 2.18 -7.24 4.70
N ALA A 98 3.36 -6.67 4.94
CA ALA A 98 3.68 -5.30 4.56
C ALA A 98 3.86 -5.15 3.04
N GLY A 99 3.88 -6.23 2.27
CA GLY A 99 4.02 -6.23 0.82
C GLY A 99 5.29 -5.53 0.37
N ILE A 100 6.42 -5.79 1.04
CA ILE A 100 7.73 -5.19 0.77
C ILE A 100 8.69 -6.31 0.39
N ARG A 101 9.43 -6.13 -0.70
CA ARG A 101 10.57 -6.96 -1.09
C ARG A 101 11.73 -6.07 -1.49
N MET A 102 12.94 -6.44 -1.10
CA MET A 102 14.17 -5.76 -1.49
C MET A 102 15.21 -6.80 -1.89
N ASP A 103 15.91 -6.58 -3.00
CA ASP A 103 17.09 -7.38 -3.35
C ASP A 103 18.21 -7.20 -2.31
N LYS A 104 18.36 -5.98 -1.82
CA LYS A 104 19.37 -5.54 -0.87
C LYS A 104 18.74 -4.59 0.15
N PHE A 105 19.00 -4.81 1.43
CA PHE A 105 18.52 -3.96 2.51
C PHE A 105 19.69 -3.36 3.31
N PRO A 106 20.12 -2.13 2.98
CA PRO A 106 21.27 -1.52 3.61
C PRO A 106 21.03 -1.11 5.08
N PRO A 107 22.09 -1.02 5.90
CA PRO A 107 21.99 -0.65 7.30
C PRO A 107 21.64 0.84 7.50
N GLY A 108 20.89 1.11 8.57
CA GLY A 108 20.61 2.45 9.08
C GLY A 108 19.22 2.99 8.79
N SER A 109 18.80 3.95 9.63
CA SER A 109 17.44 4.52 9.64
C SER A 109 17.04 5.20 8.33
N VAL A 110 18.01 5.71 7.54
CA VAL A 110 17.73 6.31 6.23
C VAL A 110 17.13 5.29 5.23
N TYR A 111 17.52 4.02 5.35
CA TYR A 111 17.03 2.92 4.51
C TYR A 111 15.82 2.20 5.09
N ARG A 112 15.40 2.53 6.32
CA ARG A 112 14.19 1.99 6.95
C ARG A 112 13.03 2.05 5.95
N GLN A 113 12.33 0.95 5.75
CA GLN A 113 11.14 0.93 4.92
C GLN A 113 9.93 1.17 5.80
N SER A 114 8.98 1.97 5.33
CA SER A 114 7.76 2.27 6.06
C SER A 114 6.57 2.29 5.12
N ARG A 115 5.50 1.59 5.49
CA ARG A 115 4.27 1.50 4.71
C ARG A 115 3.06 1.73 5.60
N THR A 116 2.20 2.60 5.13
CA THR A 116 0.94 2.96 5.76
C THR A 116 -0.22 2.59 4.84
N ARG A 117 -1.24 1.95 5.40
CA ARG A 117 -2.46 1.56 4.69
C ARG A 117 -3.68 1.90 5.50
N THR A 118 -4.73 2.36 4.83
CA THR A 118 -6.04 2.54 5.44
C THR A 118 -6.90 1.29 5.20
N VAL A 119 -7.54 0.81 6.25
CA VAL A 119 -8.39 -0.40 6.21
C VAL A 119 -9.74 -0.14 6.90
N LEU A 120 -10.81 -0.70 6.32
CA LEU A 120 -12.10 -0.77 6.98
C LEU A 120 -12.18 -2.00 7.89
N SER A 121 -12.46 -1.78 9.17
CA SER A 121 -12.70 -2.83 10.16
C SER A 121 -13.56 -2.31 11.30
N ILE A 122 -14.58 -3.06 11.70
CA ILE A 122 -15.34 -2.78 12.94
C ILE A 122 -14.64 -3.30 14.20
N LYS A 123 -13.73 -4.26 14.02
CA LYS A 123 -12.89 -4.77 15.10
C LYS A 123 -11.63 -3.94 15.13
N LYS A 124 -11.23 -3.53 16.33
CA LYS A 124 -9.92 -2.93 16.54
C LYS A 124 -8.85 -3.92 16.03
N PRO A 125 -7.81 -3.46 15.30
CA PRO A 125 -6.68 -4.30 14.96
C PRO A 125 -6.10 -4.99 16.20
N GLU A 126 -5.55 -6.18 16.04
CA GLU A 126 -4.98 -6.99 17.12
C GLU A 126 -3.51 -7.32 16.82
N PRO A 127 -2.65 -7.45 17.84
CA PRO A 127 -1.27 -7.87 17.65
C PRO A 127 -1.22 -9.34 17.22
N ARG A 128 -0.62 -9.62 16.07
CA ARG A 128 -0.46 -10.97 15.53
C ARG A 128 0.92 -11.15 14.94
N SER A 129 1.38 -12.40 14.98
CA SER A 129 2.67 -12.79 14.40
C SER A 129 2.62 -12.76 12.89
N THR A 130 3.68 -12.26 12.26
CA THR A 130 3.87 -12.24 10.80
C THR A 130 5.28 -12.72 10.46
N GLU A 131 5.48 -13.24 9.25
CA GLU A 131 6.80 -13.71 8.81
C GLU A 131 7.53 -12.61 8.01
N LEU A 132 8.76 -12.31 8.43
CA LEU A 132 9.74 -11.55 7.66
C LEU A 132 10.86 -12.52 7.28
N ASN A 133 11.19 -12.57 6.00
CA ASN A 133 12.18 -13.48 5.44
C ASN A 133 13.38 -12.70 4.89
N ALA A 134 14.52 -13.35 4.85
CA ALA A 134 15.74 -12.85 4.22
C ALA A 134 16.61 -14.02 3.74
N PHE A 135 17.61 -13.71 2.91
CA PHE A 135 18.52 -14.69 2.34
C PHE A 135 17.75 -15.83 1.64
N THR A 136 18.24 -17.07 1.69
CA THR A 136 17.57 -18.20 1.02
C THR A 136 16.44 -18.80 1.86
N ASN A 137 16.62 -18.95 3.18
CA ASN A 137 15.70 -19.71 4.05
C ASN A 137 15.55 -19.11 5.46
N GLU A 138 16.07 -17.91 5.71
CA GLU A 138 16.03 -17.31 7.04
C GLU A 138 14.74 -16.55 7.27
N LYS A 139 14.14 -16.77 8.43
CA LYS A 139 12.90 -16.10 8.81
C LYS A 139 12.87 -15.73 10.28
N ILE A 140 12.21 -14.62 10.55
CA ILE A 140 11.84 -14.16 11.90
C ILE A 140 10.33 -13.97 11.97
N THR A 141 9.79 -13.87 13.18
CA THR A 141 8.33 -13.86 13.37
C THR A 141 7.88 -12.72 14.29
N PRO A 142 8.07 -11.45 13.90
CA PRO A 142 7.69 -10.32 14.74
C PRO A 142 6.17 -10.23 14.93
N LYS A 143 5.76 -9.57 16.01
CA LYS A 143 4.35 -9.20 16.24
C LYS A 143 4.03 -7.82 15.69
N VAL A 144 2.92 -7.71 14.97
CA VAL A 144 2.42 -6.45 14.38
C VAL A 144 0.91 -6.34 14.47
N TRP A 145 0.37 -5.12 14.32
CA TRP A 145 -1.07 -4.90 14.28
C TRP A 145 -1.67 -5.39 12.98
N MET A 146 -2.75 -6.17 13.08
CA MET A 146 -3.44 -6.75 11.92
C MET A 146 -4.96 -6.69 12.12
N THR A 147 -5.70 -6.62 11.03
CA THR A 147 -7.15 -6.86 11.02
C THR A 147 -7.45 -8.27 10.52
N ASP A 148 -8.58 -8.84 10.95
CA ASP A 148 -9.14 -10.01 10.26
C ASP A 148 -9.44 -9.60 8.81
N ALA A 149 -9.03 -10.44 7.85
CA ALA A 149 -9.40 -10.22 6.46
C ALA A 149 -10.94 -10.28 6.35
N THR A 150 -11.51 -9.28 5.67
CA THR A 150 -12.93 -9.12 5.28
C THR A 150 -13.84 -8.33 6.24
N VAL A 151 -14.52 -7.37 5.61
CA VAL A 151 -15.37 -6.31 6.15
C VAL A 151 -16.62 -6.90 6.80
N ALA A 152 -16.62 -7.09 8.12
CA ALA A 152 -17.86 -7.19 8.89
C ALA A 152 -18.34 -5.76 9.21
N GLN A 153 -19.61 -5.45 8.94
CA GLN A 153 -20.17 -4.10 8.95
C GLN A 153 -20.71 -3.65 10.31
N ALA A 154 -20.63 -2.33 10.55
CA ALA A 154 -21.54 -1.58 11.40
C ALA A 154 -22.42 -0.71 10.49
N GLU A 155 -23.70 -0.53 10.84
CA GLU A 155 -24.72 0.11 9.99
C GLU A 155 -24.57 1.64 9.85
N PRO A 156 -25.15 2.24 8.79
CA PRO A 156 -25.45 1.68 7.46
C PRO A 156 -24.21 1.82 6.54
N PRO A 157 -23.93 0.85 5.65
CA PRO A 157 -22.70 0.88 4.88
C PRO A 157 -22.77 1.93 3.77
N THR A 158 -21.97 2.99 3.92
CA THR A 158 -21.72 3.98 2.87
C THR A 158 -21.07 3.34 1.62
N TYR A 159 -20.44 2.17 1.79
CA TYR A 159 -19.67 1.49 0.75
C TYR A 159 -20.17 0.06 0.46
N ALA A 160 -19.99 -0.38 -0.78
CA ALA A 160 -20.31 -1.72 -1.25
C ALA A 160 -19.44 -2.79 -0.57
N GLN A 161 -19.99 -3.99 -0.38
CA GLN A 161 -19.31 -5.09 0.31
C GLN A 161 -18.32 -5.82 -0.60
N LEU A 162 -17.16 -6.17 -0.04
CA LEU A 162 -16.23 -7.13 -0.62
C LEU A 162 -16.66 -8.55 -0.27
N THR A 163 -16.88 -9.38 -1.27
CA THR A 163 -17.25 -10.79 -1.13
C THR A 163 -16.14 -11.67 -1.69
N ALA A 164 -15.74 -12.70 -0.96
CA ALA A 164 -14.85 -13.72 -1.49
C ALA A 164 -15.59 -14.55 -2.55
N MET A 165 -15.08 -14.53 -3.78
CA MET A 165 -15.66 -15.20 -4.94
C MET A 165 -14.68 -16.28 -5.45
N PRO A 166 -15.07 -17.56 -5.43
CA PRO A 166 -14.30 -18.61 -6.08
C PRO A 166 -14.12 -18.32 -7.57
N LEU A 167 -12.90 -18.49 -8.09
CA LEU A 167 -12.56 -18.15 -9.49
C LEU A 167 -13.30 -19.03 -10.51
N ASP A 168 -13.64 -20.26 -10.15
CA ASP A 168 -14.43 -21.19 -10.97
C ASP A 168 -15.87 -20.72 -11.19
N ARG A 169 -16.39 -19.84 -10.31
CA ARG A 169 -17.69 -19.18 -10.51
C ARG A 169 -17.63 -18.03 -11.50
N LEU A 170 -16.46 -17.42 -11.69
CA LEU A 170 -16.28 -16.40 -12.72
C LEU A 170 -16.27 -17.06 -14.09
N GLU A 171 -15.42 -18.08 -14.24
CA GLU A 171 -15.22 -18.75 -15.51
C GLU A 171 -14.63 -20.15 -15.30
N PRO A 172 -15.18 -21.18 -15.94
CA PRO A 172 -14.57 -22.50 -15.95
C PRO A 172 -13.10 -22.46 -16.38
N ASN A 173 -12.24 -23.16 -15.64
CA ASN A 173 -10.78 -23.24 -15.86
C ASN A 173 -9.97 -21.97 -15.55
N LEU A 174 -10.57 -20.85 -15.13
CA LEU A 174 -9.81 -19.63 -14.81
C LEU A 174 -8.76 -19.88 -13.72
N ALA A 175 -9.12 -20.59 -12.65
CA ALA A 175 -8.18 -20.94 -11.58
C ALA A 175 -6.98 -21.75 -12.10
N ALA A 176 -7.23 -22.74 -12.98
CA ALA A 176 -6.18 -23.56 -13.57
C ALA A 176 -5.30 -22.75 -14.54
N PHE A 177 -5.90 -21.85 -15.33
CA PHE A 177 -5.16 -20.93 -16.19
C PHE A 177 -4.22 -20.04 -15.36
N LEU A 178 -4.72 -19.38 -14.31
CA LEU A 178 -3.90 -18.51 -13.46
C LEU A 178 -2.76 -19.28 -12.81
N GLN A 179 -3.02 -20.49 -12.31
CA GLN A 179 -1.98 -21.35 -11.75
C GLN A 179 -0.90 -21.71 -12.78
N GLN A 180 -1.27 -22.03 -14.02
CA GLN A 180 -0.31 -22.28 -15.12
C GLN A 180 0.53 -21.05 -15.45
N GLN A 181 -0.01 -19.85 -15.24
CA GLN A 181 0.73 -18.59 -15.41
C GLN A 181 1.61 -18.22 -14.21
N GLY A 182 1.62 -19.03 -13.14
CA GLY A 182 2.36 -18.77 -11.91
C GLY A 182 1.70 -17.73 -11.00
N LEU A 183 0.40 -17.51 -11.16
CA LEU A 183 -0.38 -16.51 -10.41
C LEU A 183 -1.22 -17.18 -9.31
N ALA A 184 -1.62 -16.39 -8.32
CA ALA A 184 -2.45 -16.90 -7.23
C ALA A 184 -3.82 -17.33 -7.76
N SER A 185 -4.28 -18.51 -7.32
CA SER A 185 -5.54 -19.12 -7.72
C SER A 185 -6.55 -19.20 -6.57
N GLY A 186 -6.35 -18.40 -5.52
CA GLY A 186 -7.26 -18.30 -4.37
C GLY A 186 -8.58 -17.58 -4.73
N PRO A 187 -9.53 -17.50 -3.80
CA PRO A 187 -10.75 -16.74 -4.04
C PRO A 187 -10.42 -15.25 -4.27
N ALA A 188 -11.10 -14.65 -5.23
CA ALA A 188 -10.98 -13.22 -5.52
C ALA A 188 -11.88 -12.41 -4.59
N PHE A 189 -11.45 -11.21 -4.19
CA PHE A 189 -12.30 -10.31 -3.41
C PHE A 189 -13.06 -9.37 -4.34
N ALA A 190 -14.35 -9.62 -4.51
CA ALA A 190 -15.20 -8.97 -5.50
C ALA A 190 -16.18 -7.97 -4.88
N VAL A 191 -16.46 -6.89 -5.60
CA VAL A 191 -17.59 -5.98 -5.36
C VAL A 191 -18.51 -6.05 -6.57
N ASN A 192 -19.79 -6.37 -6.35
CA ASN A 192 -20.77 -6.31 -7.43
C ASN A 192 -21.34 -4.90 -7.55
N VAL A 193 -20.91 -4.17 -8.59
CA VAL A 193 -21.35 -2.80 -8.87
C VAL A 193 -22.62 -2.73 -9.71
N SER A 194 -23.10 -3.87 -10.23
CA SER A 194 -24.40 -3.95 -10.89
C SER A 194 -25.56 -4.02 -9.89
N ALA A 195 -25.35 -4.68 -8.76
CA ALA A 195 -26.36 -4.96 -7.74
C ALA A 195 -26.54 -3.83 -6.72
N SER A 196 -25.59 -2.88 -6.63
CA SER A 196 -25.66 -1.77 -5.68
C SER A 196 -25.28 -0.43 -6.33
N ASN A 197 -26.02 0.62 -5.99
CA ASN A 197 -25.61 2.01 -6.22
C ASN A 197 -24.63 2.51 -5.14
N SER A 198 -24.09 1.59 -4.33
CA SER A 198 -23.20 1.90 -3.22
C SER A 198 -21.82 2.26 -3.76
N ASN A 199 -21.17 3.23 -3.11
CA ASN A 199 -19.81 3.63 -3.48
C ASN A 199 -18.84 2.47 -3.22
N VAL A 200 -17.81 2.34 -4.04
CA VAL A 200 -16.70 1.44 -3.72
C VAL A 200 -15.76 2.18 -2.77
N TYR A 201 -15.28 1.51 -1.73
CA TYR A 201 -14.38 2.15 -0.75
C TYR A 201 -13.06 2.56 -1.42
N PRO A 202 -12.59 3.81 -1.29
CA PRO A 202 -11.31 4.21 -1.89
C PRO A 202 -10.13 3.54 -1.17
N ILE A 203 -9.17 3.05 -1.93
CA ILE A 203 -7.91 2.49 -1.39
C ILE A 203 -6.86 3.59 -1.41
N ARG A 204 -6.13 3.74 -0.30
CA ARG A 204 -4.94 4.59 -0.23
C ARG A 204 -3.82 3.85 0.48
N GLU A 205 -2.66 3.86 -0.16
CA GLU A 205 -1.43 3.31 0.39
C GLU A 205 -0.29 4.30 0.20
N GLU A 206 0.52 4.44 1.23
CA GLU A 206 1.71 5.28 1.21
C GLU A 206 2.91 4.47 1.67
N ILE A 207 3.98 4.55 0.91
CA ILE A 207 5.21 3.81 1.14
C ILE A 207 6.34 4.81 1.10
N SER A 208 7.26 4.72 2.05
CA SER A 208 8.45 5.56 2.11
C SER A 208 9.69 4.67 2.21
N GLY A 209 10.67 5.00 1.37
CA GLY A 209 11.95 4.32 1.27
C GLY A 209 13.13 5.28 1.44
N ALA A 210 14.30 4.90 0.94
CA ALA A 210 15.51 5.72 1.03
C ALA A 210 15.41 6.92 0.07
N GLY A 211 14.98 8.07 0.59
CA GLY A 211 14.87 9.31 -0.17
C GLY A 211 13.68 9.39 -1.12
N PHE A 212 12.69 8.49 -1.04
CA PHE A 212 11.47 8.59 -1.84
C PHE A 212 10.20 8.23 -1.05
N ASN A 213 9.06 8.70 -1.57
CA ASN A 213 7.70 8.34 -1.20
C ASN A 213 6.94 7.87 -2.44
N LEU A 214 6.28 6.72 -2.34
CA LEU A 214 5.34 6.17 -3.32
C LEU A 214 3.93 6.24 -2.73
N THR A 215 3.04 6.94 -3.43
CA THR A 215 1.61 6.99 -3.08
C THR A 215 0.82 6.28 -4.16
N VAL A 216 -0.10 5.40 -3.74
CA VAL A 216 -1.05 4.72 -4.61
C VAL A 216 -2.45 4.97 -4.07
N SER A 217 -3.32 5.54 -4.90
CA SER A 217 -4.74 5.76 -4.60
C SER A 217 -5.58 5.09 -5.67
N SER A 218 -6.55 4.27 -5.29
CA SER A 218 -7.41 3.57 -6.24
C SER A 218 -8.88 3.74 -5.90
N VAL A 219 -9.67 4.10 -6.90
CA VAL A 219 -11.11 4.29 -6.82
C VAL A 219 -11.77 3.58 -7.99
N ALA A 220 -12.91 2.94 -7.74
CA ALA A 220 -13.78 2.43 -8.79
C ALA A 220 -15.19 2.98 -8.60
N ARG A 221 -15.85 3.38 -9.69
CA ARG A 221 -17.21 3.92 -9.64
C ARG A 221 -18.00 3.55 -10.87
N ARG A 222 -19.29 3.28 -10.67
CA ARG A 222 -20.24 3.08 -11.76
C ARG A 222 -20.70 4.44 -12.30
N GLU A 223 -20.63 4.61 -13.61
CA GLU A 223 -21.09 5.77 -14.35
C GLU A 223 -22.08 5.31 -15.43
N GLY A 224 -23.37 5.22 -15.05
CA GLY A 224 -24.40 4.66 -15.92
C GLY A 224 -24.16 3.18 -16.22
N ASP A 225 -23.93 2.86 -17.50
CA ASP A 225 -23.65 1.51 -17.99
C ASP A 225 -22.15 1.19 -18.07
N ASN A 226 -21.29 2.11 -17.62
CA ASN A 226 -19.86 1.91 -17.54
C ASN A 226 -19.38 1.87 -16.08
N VAL A 227 -18.22 1.26 -15.88
CA VAL A 227 -17.47 1.29 -14.64
C VAL A 227 -16.12 1.92 -14.93
N ARG A 228 -15.79 2.95 -14.18
CA ARG A 228 -14.55 3.68 -14.27
C ARG A 228 -13.63 3.26 -13.13
N PHE A 229 -12.42 2.85 -13.49
CA PHE A 229 -11.33 2.49 -12.61
C PHE A 229 -10.28 3.61 -12.68
N GLU A 230 -9.91 4.16 -11.54
CA GLU A 230 -8.95 5.26 -11.46
C GLU A 230 -7.90 4.89 -10.42
N THR A 231 -6.66 4.71 -10.86
CA THR A 231 -5.52 4.49 -9.96
C THR A 231 -4.47 5.56 -10.19
N ALA A 232 -4.28 6.43 -9.20
CA ALA A 232 -3.25 7.46 -9.20
C ALA A 232 -1.98 6.89 -8.53
N VAL A 233 -0.85 7.01 -9.22
CA VAL A 233 0.47 6.65 -8.69
C VAL A 233 1.36 7.88 -8.70
N ALA A 234 1.99 8.18 -7.57
CA ALA A 234 2.94 9.29 -7.45
C ALA A 234 4.23 8.82 -6.76
N LEU A 235 5.37 9.28 -7.28
CA LEU A 235 6.70 9.10 -6.74
C LEU A 235 7.31 10.47 -6.46
N SER A 236 7.76 10.70 -5.23
CA SER A 236 8.30 11.99 -4.78
C SER A 236 9.48 11.79 -3.83
N GLY A 237 10.19 12.87 -3.49
CA GLY A 237 11.39 12.85 -2.64
C GLY A 237 12.69 13.01 -3.44
N ASP A 238 13.80 13.22 -2.74
CA ASP A 238 15.09 13.61 -3.34
C ASP A 238 15.67 12.53 -4.27
N ALA A 239 15.37 11.25 -4.03
CA ALA A 239 15.82 10.13 -4.84
C ALA A 239 14.82 9.73 -5.95
N ALA A 240 13.64 10.35 -6.01
CA ALA A 240 12.63 10.05 -7.03
C ALA A 240 13.04 10.48 -8.46
N PRO A 241 13.67 11.65 -8.69
CA PRO A 241 14.06 12.07 -10.04
C PRO A 241 15.07 11.13 -10.71
N SER A 242 15.90 10.43 -9.94
CA SER A 242 16.88 9.46 -10.44
C SER A 242 16.39 8.02 -10.40
N ALA A 243 15.18 7.77 -9.88
CA ALA A 243 14.61 6.44 -9.79
C ALA A 243 13.98 6.01 -11.13
N SER A 244 13.91 4.70 -11.35
CA SER A 244 13.05 4.12 -12.38
C SER A 244 11.93 3.31 -11.73
N ILE A 245 10.73 3.39 -12.28
CA ILE A 245 9.54 2.70 -11.77
C ILE A 245 8.96 1.76 -12.82
N PHE A 246 8.43 0.63 -12.39
CA PHE A 246 7.71 -0.33 -13.23
C PHE A 246 6.31 -0.50 -12.65
N ILE A 247 5.29 -0.30 -13.49
CA ILE A 247 3.87 -0.32 -13.09
C ILE A 247 3.07 -1.21 -14.07
N PRO A 248 3.49 -2.47 -14.29
CA PRO A 248 3.03 -3.27 -15.44
C PRO A 248 1.54 -3.59 -15.41
N ALA A 249 0.95 -3.80 -14.23
CA ALA A 249 -0.48 -4.09 -14.12
C ALA A 249 -1.34 -2.92 -14.58
N LEU A 250 -1.01 -1.69 -14.15
CA LEU A 250 -1.78 -0.50 -14.54
C LEU A 250 -1.54 -0.12 -16.01
N GLU A 251 -0.33 -0.33 -16.53
CA GLU A 251 -0.06 -0.15 -17.96
C GLU A 251 -0.77 -1.18 -18.84
N ALA A 252 -0.88 -2.44 -18.39
CA ALA A 252 -1.63 -3.49 -19.10
C ALA A 252 -3.15 -3.24 -19.08
N LEU A 253 -3.68 -2.60 -18.03
CA LEU A 253 -5.10 -2.26 -17.96
C LEU A 253 -5.53 -1.27 -19.05
N ALA A 254 -4.66 -0.32 -19.43
CA ALA A 254 -4.98 0.71 -20.41
C ALA A 254 -5.36 0.16 -21.80
N ASP A 255 -4.88 -1.05 -22.13
CA ASP A 255 -5.16 -1.72 -23.42
C ASP A 255 -6.41 -2.62 -23.36
N THR A 256 -7.06 -2.73 -22.20
CA THR A 256 -8.16 -3.67 -21.97
C THR A 256 -9.51 -3.09 -22.37
N LYS A 257 -10.33 -3.88 -23.07
CA LYS A 257 -11.70 -3.50 -23.44
C LYS A 257 -12.80 -4.31 -22.75
N ALA A 258 -12.47 -5.50 -22.27
CA ALA A 258 -13.36 -6.39 -21.54
C ALA A 258 -12.53 -7.32 -20.65
N ALA A 259 -13.18 -7.91 -19.64
CA ALA A 259 -12.58 -8.84 -18.69
C ALA A 259 -13.50 -10.04 -18.39
N ASN A 260 -14.43 -10.36 -19.29
CA ASN A 260 -15.46 -11.40 -19.12
C ASN A 260 -15.15 -12.70 -19.90
N SER A 261 -13.87 -13.00 -20.16
CA SER A 261 -13.46 -14.27 -20.79
C SER A 261 -12.03 -14.66 -20.42
N VAL A 262 -11.68 -15.95 -20.52
CA VAL A 262 -10.29 -16.41 -20.37
C VAL A 262 -9.34 -15.73 -21.36
N ASP A 263 -9.77 -15.47 -22.59
CA ASP A 263 -8.95 -14.80 -23.61
C ASP A 263 -8.60 -13.36 -23.19
N ASN A 264 -9.52 -12.66 -22.53
CA ASN A 264 -9.25 -11.35 -21.96
C ASN A 264 -8.20 -11.43 -20.85
N TYR A 265 -8.29 -12.44 -19.96
CA TYR A 265 -7.29 -12.68 -18.92
C TYR A 265 -5.92 -13.02 -19.52
N ALA A 266 -5.89 -13.85 -20.57
CA ALA A 266 -4.66 -14.20 -21.27
C ALA A 266 -3.99 -12.99 -21.90
N SER A 267 -4.79 -12.11 -22.53
CA SER A 267 -4.31 -10.85 -23.10
C SER A 267 -3.75 -9.92 -22.01
N PHE A 268 -4.46 -9.76 -20.90
CA PHE A 268 -4.00 -8.95 -19.76
C PHE A 268 -2.68 -9.47 -19.17
N VAL A 269 -2.57 -10.78 -18.90
CA VAL A 269 -1.35 -11.38 -18.36
C VAL A 269 -0.18 -11.28 -19.35
N SER A 270 -0.45 -11.42 -20.65
CA SER A 270 0.56 -11.22 -21.70
C SER A 270 1.07 -9.78 -21.71
N ASN A 271 0.17 -8.80 -21.72
CA ASN A 271 0.52 -7.38 -21.68
C ASN A 271 1.27 -7.03 -20.40
N PHE A 272 0.85 -7.54 -19.25
CA PHE A 272 1.56 -7.39 -17.98
C PHE A 272 3.04 -7.82 -18.11
N ARG A 273 3.29 -8.99 -18.70
CA ARG A 273 4.67 -9.51 -18.90
C ARG A 273 5.47 -8.68 -19.90
N GLU A 274 4.82 -8.12 -20.90
CA GLU A 274 5.45 -7.21 -21.84
C GLU A 274 5.85 -5.89 -21.16
N LYS A 275 4.91 -5.22 -20.48
CA LYS A 275 5.14 -3.97 -19.75
C LYS A 275 6.11 -4.13 -18.57
N SER A 276 6.30 -5.36 -18.07
CA SER A 276 7.29 -5.65 -17.03
C SER A 276 8.74 -5.43 -17.48
N LYS A 277 9.02 -5.32 -18.78
CA LYS A 277 10.40 -5.26 -19.29
C LYS A 277 10.96 -3.84 -19.31
N ASP A 278 10.09 -2.83 -19.40
CA ASP A 278 10.50 -1.46 -19.69
C ASP A 278 10.28 -0.55 -18.47
N PRO A 279 11.36 0.00 -17.87
CA PRO A 279 11.22 0.99 -16.81
C PRO A 279 10.68 2.32 -17.33
N ILE A 280 9.83 2.95 -16.54
CA ILE A 280 9.50 4.37 -16.68
C ILE A 280 10.55 5.19 -15.92
N ARG A 281 11.25 6.07 -16.62
CA ARG A 281 12.21 7.03 -16.05
C ARG A 281 11.55 8.40 -15.88
N ASP A 282 12.14 9.24 -15.03
CA ASP A 282 11.67 10.61 -14.76
C ASP A 282 10.20 10.65 -14.32
N PHE A 283 9.76 9.60 -13.61
CA PHE A 283 8.37 9.47 -13.17
C PHE A 283 8.11 10.33 -11.93
N SER A 284 7.13 11.21 -12.02
CA SER A 284 6.62 11.99 -10.89
C SER A 284 5.24 11.51 -10.47
N SER A 285 4.28 11.52 -11.40
CA SER A 285 2.95 10.98 -11.17
C SER A 285 2.26 10.61 -12.47
N ARG A 286 1.28 9.70 -12.38
CA ARG A 286 0.37 9.37 -13.46
C ARG A 286 -0.95 8.87 -12.89
N ASP A 287 -2.04 9.33 -13.49
CA ASP A 287 -3.37 8.78 -13.29
C ASP A 287 -3.65 7.73 -14.36
N PHE A 288 -3.91 6.51 -13.94
CA PHE A 288 -4.32 5.41 -14.80
C PHE A 288 -5.84 5.30 -14.74
N THR A 289 -6.50 5.72 -15.81
CA THR A 289 -7.95 5.67 -15.95
C THR A 289 -8.33 4.64 -17.00
N GLN A 290 -9.22 3.72 -16.61
CA GLN A 290 -9.83 2.76 -17.52
C GLN A 290 -11.35 2.79 -17.35
N GLU A 291 -12.07 2.86 -18.47
CA GLU A 291 -13.52 2.73 -18.49
C GLU A 291 -13.90 1.40 -19.15
N MET A 292 -14.84 0.68 -18.54
CA MET A 292 -15.31 -0.61 -19.05
C MET A 292 -16.83 -0.68 -19.02
N PRO A 293 -17.50 -1.12 -20.09
CA PRO A 293 -18.94 -1.36 -20.04
C PRO A 293 -19.27 -2.47 -19.04
N LEU A 294 -20.41 -2.38 -18.36
CA LEU A 294 -20.88 -3.41 -17.42
C LEU A 294 -20.95 -4.79 -18.07
N GLY A 295 -21.36 -4.87 -19.34
CA GLY A 295 -21.39 -6.12 -20.10
C GLY A 295 -20.00 -6.72 -20.40
N GLY A 296 -18.93 -5.93 -20.23
CA GLY A 296 -17.54 -6.38 -20.33
C GLY A 296 -16.98 -6.94 -19.02
N LEU A 297 -17.72 -6.88 -17.91
CA LEU A 297 -17.34 -7.42 -16.60
C LEU A 297 -18.04 -8.76 -16.33
N TYR A 298 -17.45 -9.60 -15.49
CA TYR A 298 -18.09 -10.83 -15.01
C TYR A 298 -19.22 -10.50 -14.03
N ASP A 299 -20.48 -10.63 -14.46
CA ASP A 299 -21.68 -10.33 -13.69
C ASP A 299 -21.67 -8.95 -13.00
N GLY A 300 -21.06 -7.96 -13.66
CA GLY A 300 -20.88 -6.62 -13.10
C GLY A 300 -20.00 -6.57 -11.85
N SER A 301 -19.09 -7.53 -11.69
CA SER A 301 -18.14 -7.59 -10.59
C SER A 301 -16.84 -6.88 -10.94
N ILE A 302 -16.29 -6.18 -9.95
CA ILE A 302 -14.92 -5.67 -9.94
C ILE A 302 -14.15 -6.32 -8.80
N PHE A 303 -12.83 -6.34 -8.88
CA PHE A 303 -11.99 -7.07 -7.94
C PHE A 303 -11.01 -6.14 -7.23
N LEU A 304 -10.86 -6.33 -5.92
CA LEU A 304 -9.73 -5.81 -5.17
C LEU A 304 -8.56 -6.76 -5.40
N VAL A 305 -7.49 -6.26 -6.01
CA VAL A 305 -6.33 -7.08 -6.37
C VAL A 305 -5.04 -6.53 -5.78
N ASP A 306 -4.11 -7.44 -5.50
CA ASP A 306 -2.72 -7.16 -5.18
C ASP A 306 -1.86 -7.20 -6.46
N HIS A 307 -1.11 -6.13 -6.76
CA HIS A 307 -0.19 -6.08 -7.91
C HIS A 307 1.17 -5.44 -7.58
N PRO A 308 2.25 -5.80 -8.31
CA PRO A 308 3.57 -5.23 -8.04
C PRO A 308 3.71 -3.81 -8.61
N ILE A 309 4.38 -2.96 -7.84
CA ILE A 309 5.08 -1.77 -8.32
C ILE A 309 6.53 -1.92 -7.89
N MET A 310 7.45 -1.83 -8.85
CA MET A 310 8.88 -1.87 -8.56
C MET A 310 9.49 -0.49 -8.72
N VAL A 311 10.31 -0.09 -7.75
CA VAL A 311 11.11 1.14 -7.77
C VAL A 311 12.57 0.72 -7.69
N ARG A 312 13.39 1.14 -8.65
CA ARG A 312 14.86 1.02 -8.56
C ARG A 312 15.42 2.39 -8.22
N SER A 313 16.09 2.50 -7.07
CA SER A 313 16.68 3.74 -6.58
C SER A 313 17.87 3.42 -5.70
N ASN A 314 18.92 4.24 -5.75
CA ASN A 314 20.12 4.10 -4.91
C ASN A 314 20.74 2.68 -4.93
N GLU A 315 20.81 2.06 -6.11
CA GLU A 315 21.32 0.68 -6.31
C GLU A 315 20.52 -0.41 -5.59
N VAL A 316 19.30 -0.10 -5.13
CA VAL A 316 18.37 -1.05 -4.50
C VAL A 316 17.13 -1.21 -5.38
N THR A 317 16.69 -2.45 -5.52
CA THR A 317 15.43 -2.81 -6.15
C THR A 317 14.38 -3.04 -5.08
N TYR A 318 13.46 -2.08 -4.95
CA TYR A 318 12.30 -2.19 -4.09
C TYR A 318 11.13 -2.72 -4.89
N CYS A 319 10.49 -3.79 -4.43
CA CYS A 319 9.20 -4.20 -4.97
C CYS A 319 8.12 -4.14 -3.89
N TYR A 320 7.02 -3.49 -4.24
CA TYR A 320 5.87 -3.31 -3.38
C TYR A 320 4.66 -4.01 -3.99
N ARG A 321 3.99 -4.84 -3.20
CA ARG A 321 2.69 -5.42 -3.58
C ARG A 321 1.60 -4.50 -3.08
N VAL A 322 0.98 -3.73 -3.97
CA VAL A 322 -0.01 -2.70 -3.65
C VAL A 322 -1.42 -3.13 -4.06
N LYS A 323 -2.43 -2.54 -3.42
CA LYS A 323 -3.83 -2.84 -3.71
C LYS A 323 -4.45 -1.83 -4.65
N SER A 324 -5.23 -2.31 -5.62
CA SER A 324 -6.07 -1.48 -6.47
C SER A 324 -7.33 -2.21 -6.93
N TYR A 325 -8.28 -1.47 -7.49
CA TYR A 325 -9.43 -2.06 -8.17
C TYR A 325 -9.11 -2.42 -9.61
N SER A 326 -9.53 -3.60 -10.02
CA SER A 326 -9.31 -4.14 -11.36
C SER A 326 -10.58 -4.84 -11.88
N PRO A 327 -10.82 -4.82 -13.20
CA PRO A 327 -11.82 -5.68 -13.82
C PRO A 327 -11.38 -7.17 -13.86
N PHE A 328 -10.10 -7.45 -13.62
CA PHE A 328 -9.54 -8.81 -13.58
C PHE A 328 -9.32 -9.29 -12.15
N ALA A 329 -9.76 -10.51 -11.85
CA ALA A 329 -9.52 -11.22 -10.60
C ALA A 329 -8.12 -11.87 -10.58
N VAL A 330 -7.07 -11.05 -10.65
CA VAL A 330 -5.68 -11.51 -10.73
C VAL A 330 -4.86 -10.90 -9.61
N ASP A 331 -4.45 -11.75 -8.66
CA ASP A 331 -3.49 -11.39 -7.62
C ASP A 331 -2.08 -11.82 -8.04
N PHE A 332 -1.19 -10.84 -8.14
CA PHE A 332 0.22 -11.06 -8.39
C PHE A 332 0.95 -11.16 -7.06
N ASP A 333 1.65 -12.27 -6.84
CA ASP A 333 2.57 -12.37 -5.71
C ASP A 333 3.81 -11.48 -5.95
N LEU A 334 4.54 -11.16 -4.90
CA LEU A 334 5.85 -10.48 -4.90
C LEU A 334 6.93 -11.24 -5.69
N ASN A 335 6.69 -12.49 -6.10
CA ASN A 335 7.52 -13.20 -7.08
C ASN A 335 7.26 -12.77 -8.53
N SER A 336 6.17 -12.05 -8.78
CA SER A 336 5.81 -11.47 -10.08
C SER A 336 6.45 -10.10 -10.31
N CYS A 337 7.28 -9.62 -9.38
CA CYS A 337 8.02 -8.38 -9.54
C CYS A 337 8.99 -8.49 -10.72
N PRO A 338 9.07 -7.47 -11.60
CA PRO A 338 9.98 -7.50 -12.73
C PRO A 338 11.44 -7.36 -12.30
N MET A 339 12.12 -8.45 -11.93
CA MET A 339 13.55 -8.41 -11.58
C MET A 339 14.42 -8.51 -12.83
#